data_AF-A0A1M7ATN5-F1
#
_entry.id   AF-A0A1M7ATN5-F1
#
_cell.length_a   1.000
_cell.length_b   1.000
_cell.length_c   1.000
_cell.angle_alpha   90.00
_cell.angle_beta   90.00
_cell.angle_gamma   90.00
#
_symmetry.space_group_name_H-M   'P 1'
#
loop_
_entity.id
_entity.type
_entity.pdbx_description
1 polymer ?
#
loop_
_entity_poly.entity_id
_entity_poly.type
_entity_poly.pdbx_seq_one_letter_code
_entity_poly.pdbx_strand_id
1 'polypeptide(L)'
;MYIYQRSTPRINYDAYEEIFLWKDDNLPIYVMDNHRLALWCWEQEYAKGTYSKIRVIHIDRHWDGNACLNIPPNIKPVGNMSIDEYQDQQNSLGNFKLFLWDNYIDYFKQKHLNLEIKDFSSDNKSVRKWKTIIKYLDNLVVNPDEFLIINLDIDAFFTPNKNPLNKWLDKMSLVLWRVKKCLRQYQSKIVVTIAFSPTCCYGEKILNGLVREMKLIERDLDIDMNLWKCLAPFYK
;
A
#
# COMPACT_ATOMS: atom_id res chain seq x y z
N MET A 1 15.12 -1.95 8.53
CA MET A 1 16.01 -0.94 7.88
C MET A 1 15.16 0.14 7.19
N TYR A 2 15.51 1.43 7.20
CA TYR A 2 14.81 2.44 6.37
C TYR A 2 15.30 2.33 4.93
N ILE A 3 14.38 2.12 3.98
CA ILE A 3 14.76 1.96 2.57
C ILE A 3 14.91 3.33 1.90
N TYR A 4 14.07 4.29 2.26
CA TYR A 4 14.12 5.62 1.68
C TYR A 4 13.50 6.66 2.62
N GLN A 5 14.28 7.68 2.94
CA GLN A 5 13.83 8.91 3.60
C GLN A 5 14.49 10.07 2.87
N ARG A 6 13.70 10.95 2.25
CA ARG A 6 14.25 12.17 1.63
C ARG A 6 14.89 13.01 2.73
N SER A 7 16.15 13.42 2.54
CA SER A 7 16.97 14.17 3.52
C SER A 7 16.39 15.53 3.91
N THR A 8 15.41 16.02 3.15
CA THR A 8 14.57 17.17 3.45
C THR A 8 13.18 16.87 2.89
N PRO A 9 12.19 16.48 3.69
CA PRO A 9 10.83 16.56 3.22
C PRO A 9 10.47 18.02 3.14
N ARG A 10 10.04 18.44 1.96
CA ARG A 10 9.13 19.56 1.89
C ARG A 10 7.83 19.02 2.45
N ILE A 11 7.25 19.68 3.46
CA ILE A 11 5.81 19.55 3.70
C ILE A 11 5.14 20.28 2.53
N ASN A 12 5.23 19.68 1.34
CA ASN A 12 4.47 20.08 0.18
C ASN A 12 3.30 19.11 0.13
N TYR A 13 2.09 19.64 0.19
CA TYR A 13 0.84 18.88 0.07
C TYR A 13 0.60 18.36 -1.36
N ASP A 14 1.65 18.28 -2.19
CA ASP A 14 1.58 17.78 -3.54
C ASP A 14 1.60 16.25 -3.50
N ALA A 15 0.59 15.62 -4.10
CA ALA A 15 0.41 14.16 -4.19
C ALA A 15 1.53 13.40 -4.94
N TYR A 16 2.67 14.06 -5.19
CA TYR A 16 3.80 13.59 -5.98
C TYR A 16 5.10 13.41 -5.18
N GLU A 17 5.16 13.92 -3.94
CA GLU A 17 6.36 13.81 -3.10
C GLU A 17 6.12 12.84 -1.95
N GLU A 18 6.79 11.69 -2.00
CA GLU A 18 6.75 10.68 -0.95
C GLU A 18 7.71 11.05 0.19
N ILE A 19 7.20 10.96 1.41
CA ILE A 19 7.88 11.33 2.66
C ILE A 19 8.64 10.13 3.23
N PHE A 20 8.12 8.90 3.08
CA PHE A 20 8.82 7.70 3.60
C PHE A 20 8.41 6.37 2.97
N LEU A 21 9.37 5.44 2.93
CA LEU A 21 9.15 4.01 2.73
C LEU A 21 9.90 3.20 3.79
N TRP A 22 9.15 2.40 4.53
CA TRP A 22 9.68 1.43 5.49
C TRP A 22 9.43 0.00 4.99
N LYS A 23 10.38 -0.89 5.24
CA LYS A 23 10.26 -2.32 4.97
C LYS A 23 10.77 -3.11 6.16
N ASP A 24 10.07 -4.19 6.47
CA ASP A 24 10.56 -5.19 7.42
C ASP A 24 11.75 -5.98 6.82
N ASP A 25 12.75 -6.26 7.64
CA ASP A 25 13.96 -6.96 7.19
C ASP A 25 13.74 -8.47 7.02
N ASN A 26 12.72 -9.03 7.69
CA ASN A 26 12.44 -10.47 7.74
C ASN A 26 11.14 -10.85 7.03
N LEU A 27 10.18 -9.92 6.96
CA LEU A 27 8.87 -10.14 6.38
C LEU A 27 8.69 -9.29 5.11
N PRO A 28 7.92 -9.76 4.11
CA PRO A 28 7.61 -8.99 2.91
C PRO A 28 6.50 -7.95 3.20
N ILE A 29 6.74 -7.09 4.19
CA ILE A 29 5.84 -6.03 4.62
C ILE A 29 6.49 -4.69 4.30
N TYR A 30 5.71 -3.85 3.64
CA TYR A 30 6.08 -2.49 3.29
C TYR A 30 5.05 -1.53 3.87
N VAL A 31 5.52 -0.46 4.47
CA VAL A 31 4.71 0.62 5.02
C VAL A 31 5.17 1.93 4.41
N MET A 32 4.23 2.66 3.82
CA MET A 32 4.52 3.84 3.01
C MET A 32 3.56 4.96 3.34
N ASP A 33 3.97 6.18 2.99
CA ASP A 33 3.12 7.35 3.11
C ASP A 33 2.07 7.39 2.00
N ASN A 34 2.36 6.96 0.77
CA ASN A 34 1.44 7.05 -0.36
C ASN A 34 1.41 5.72 -1.13
N HIS A 35 0.23 5.25 -1.54
CA HIS A 35 0.06 3.99 -2.28
C HIS A 35 0.72 3.99 -3.66
N ARG A 36 1.20 5.13 -4.17
CA ARG A 36 2.01 5.23 -5.39
C ARG A 36 3.24 4.30 -5.35
N LEU A 37 3.80 4.02 -4.18
CA LEU A 37 4.92 3.09 -4.01
C LEU A 37 4.52 1.61 -3.99
N ALA A 38 3.23 1.29 -3.95
CA ALA A 38 2.75 -0.08 -3.82
C ALA A 38 3.22 -0.94 -4.99
N LEU A 39 3.06 -0.46 -6.24
CA LEU A 39 3.52 -1.18 -7.43
C LEU A 39 5.02 -1.47 -7.40
N TRP A 40 5.84 -0.49 -7.00
CA TRP A 40 7.28 -0.73 -6.85
C TRP A 40 7.54 -1.87 -5.86
N CYS A 41 6.92 -1.82 -4.68
CA CYS A 41 7.07 -2.85 -3.65
C CYS A 41 6.63 -4.23 -4.14
N TRP A 42 5.50 -4.32 -4.85
CA TRP A 42 4.98 -5.59 -5.37
C TRP A 42 5.95 -6.23 -6.36
N GLU A 43 6.46 -5.43 -7.28
CA GLU A 43 7.37 -5.87 -8.33
C GLU A 43 8.73 -6.30 -7.76
N GLN A 44 9.22 -5.62 -6.70
CA GLN A 44 10.45 -6.04 -6.00
C GLN A 44 10.33 -7.45 -5.39
N GLU A 45 9.17 -7.79 -4.81
CA GLU A 45 8.96 -9.10 -4.21
C GLU A 45 8.58 -10.17 -5.24
N TYR A 46 7.77 -9.81 -6.23
CA TYR A 46 7.41 -10.69 -7.34
C TYR A 46 8.64 -11.16 -8.13
N ALA A 47 9.59 -10.26 -8.41
CA ALA A 47 10.80 -10.56 -9.17
C ALA A 47 11.75 -11.56 -8.50
N LYS A 48 11.57 -11.86 -7.20
CA LYS A 48 12.42 -12.83 -6.47
C LYS A 48 12.04 -14.29 -6.70
N GLY A 49 10.85 -14.54 -7.26
CA GLY A 49 10.31 -15.87 -7.45
C GLY A 49 9.88 -16.14 -8.88
N THR A 50 9.30 -17.32 -9.09
CA THR A 50 8.67 -17.69 -10.35
C THR A 50 7.25 -18.12 -10.04
N TYR A 51 6.29 -17.35 -10.54
CA TYR A 51 4.87 -17.52 -10.24
C TYR A 51 4.08 -17.51 -11.55
N SER A 52 3.12 -18.43 -11.68
CA SER A 52 2.28 -18.56 -12.86
C SER A 52 1.06 -17.63 -12.82
N LYS A 53 0.69 -17.19 -11.61
CA LYS A 53 -0.51 -16.40 -11.31
C LYS A 53 -0.22 -15.39 -10.21
N ILE A 54 -0.87 -14.24 -10.29
CA ILE A 54 -0.86 -13.22 -9.24
C ILE A 54 -2.29 -12.99 -8.76
N ARG A 55 -2.47 -12.88 -7.44
CA ARG A 55 -3.72 -12.44 -6.82
C ARG A 55 -3.48 -11.18 -6.00
N VAL A 56 -4.19 -10.10 -6.31
CA VAL A 56 -4.19 -8.86 -5.53
C VAL A 56 -5.47 -8.79 -4.73
N ILE A 57 -5.35 -8.62 -3.42
CA ILE A 57 -6.43 -8.23 -2.51
C ILE A 57 -6.22 -6.75 -2.22
N HIS A 58 -7.03 -5.90 -2.84
CA HIS A 58 -6.97 -4.45 -2.64
C HIS A 58 -8.07 -4.02 -1.67
N ILE A 59 -7.67 -3.38 -0.57
CA ILE A 59 -8.57 -2.88 0.46
C ILE A 59 -8.30 -1.38 0.58
N ASP A 60 -9.26 -0.62 0.10
CA ASP A 60 -9.20 0.83 -0.01
C ASP A 60 -10.62 1.41 0.17
N ARG A 61 -10.76 2.72 0.21
CA ARG A 61 -12.01 3.42 -0.11
C ARG A 61 -12.13 3.75 -1.58
N HIS A 62 -11.04 4.06 -2.26
CA HIS A 62 -11.03 4.48 -3.66
C HIS A 62 -10.60 3.33 -4.56
N TRP A 63 -11.00 3.41 -5.81
CA TRP A 63 -10.51 2.51 -6.83
C TRP A 63 -9.32 3.18 -7.54
N ASP A 64 -8.11 2.65 -7.36
CA ASP A 64 -6.86 3.22 -7.88
C ASP A 64 -6.42 2.64 -9.23
N GLY A 65 -7.38 2.32 -10.09
CA GLY A 65 -7.15 1.86 -11.46
C GLY A 65 -7.99 2.65 -12.45
N ASN A 66 -7.80 3.97 -12.49
CA ASN A 66 -8.70 4.85 -13.22
C ASN A 66 -8.00 5.78 -14.23
N ALA A 67 -6.87 5.34 -14.81
CA ALA A 67 -6.06 6.20 -15.65
C ALA A 67 -5.72 5.61 -17.02
N CYS A 68 -5.75 6.47 -18.05
CA CYS A 68 -5.12 6.18 -19.33
C CYS A 68 -3.59 6.17 -19.17
N LEU A 69 -2.98 5.01 -19.41
CA LEU A 69 -1.55 4.83 -19.29
C LEU A 69 -0.84 5.11 -20.61
N ASN A 70 -0.06 6.20 -20.64
CA ASN A 70 0.89 6.49 -21.70
C ASN A 70 2.27 5.93 -21.31
N ILE A 71 2.42 4.61 -21.35
CA ILE A 71 3.65 3.92 -20.97
C ILE A 71 4.70 4.07 -22.10
N PRO A 72 5.92 4.53 -21.80
CA PRO A 72 7.01 4.56 -22.78
C PRO A 72 7.34 3.15 -23.30
N PRO A 73 7.64 2.97 -24.60
CA PRO A 73 7.87 1.65 -25.20
C PRO A 73 9.10 0.92 -24.63
N ASN A 74 10.11 1.65 -24.17
CA ASN A 74 11.38 1.10 -23.67
C ASN A 74 11.52 1.23 -22.15
N ILE A 75 10.41 1.24 -21.41
CA ILE A 75 10.49 1.32 -19.96
C ILE A 75 11.12 0.05 -19.36
N LYS A 76 12.07 0.27 -18.44
CA LYS A 76 12.68 -0.80 -17.64
C LYS A 76 11.58 -1.56 -16.87
N PRO A 77 11.69 -2.88 -16.65
CA PRO A 77 10.80 -3.58 -15.73
C PRO A 77 10.87 -2.94 -14.33
N VAL A 78 9.73 -2.72 -13.69
CA VAL A 78 9.67 -2.03 -12.39
C VAL A 78 10.45 -2.78 -11.32
N GLY A 79 10.41 -4.13 -11.33
CA GLY A 79 11.18 -4.97 -10.41
C GLY A 79 12.70 -4.78 -10.51
N ASN A 80 13.19 -4.14 -11.58
CA ASN A 80 14.60 -3.84 -11.77
C ASN A 80 14.95 -2.36 -11.46
N MET A 81 13.95 -1.51 -11.14
CA MET A 81 14.17 -0.09 -10.85
C MET A 81 14.61 0.14 -9.41
N SER A 82 15.55 1.05 -9.19
CA SER A 82 15.70 1.70 -7.90
C SER A 82 14.45 2.53 -7.57
N ILE A 83 14.27 2.89 -6.30
CA ILE A 83 13.13 3.73 -5.91
C ILE A 83 13.17 5.12 -6.57
N ASP A 84 14.37 5.68 -6.77
CA ASP A 84 14.57 6.97 -7.47
C ASP A 84 14.25 6.83 -8.95
N GLU A 85 14.75 5.77 -9.61
CA GLU A 85 14.44 5.48 -11.01
C GLU A 85 12.93 5.35 -11.22
N TYR A 86 12.23 4.68 -10.30
CA TYR A 86 10.77 4.52 -10.33
C TYR A 86 10.05 5.87 -10.19
N GLN A 87 10.39 6.64 -9.15
CA GLN A 87 9.76 7.93 -8.89
C GLN A 87 10.01 8.95 -10.01
N ASP A 88 11.12 8.84 -10.73
CA ASP A 88 11.50 9.75 -11.81
C ASP A 88 11.03 9.32 -13.21
N GLN A 89 10.39 8.17 -13.36
CA GLN A 89 9.78 7.79 -14.64
C GLN A 89 8.75 8.82 -15.09
N GLN A 90 8.86 9.22 -16.36
CA GLN A 90 7.92 10.08 -17.05
C GLN A 90 7.07 9.29 -18.04
N ASN A 91 5.86 9.77 -18.30
CA ASN A 91 5.01 9.20 -19.34
C ASN A 91 5.61 9.44 -20.74
N SER A 92 5.02 8.84 -21.78
CA SER A 92 5.51 8.97 -23.17
C SER A 92 5.55 10.40 -23.69
N LEU A 93 4.89 11.36 -23.02
CA LEU A 93 4.91 12.78 -23.37
C LEU A 93 6.04 13.56 -22.69
N GLY A 94 6.76 12.95 -21.74
CA GLY A 94 7.86 13.58 -20.98
C GLY A 94 7.44 14.66 -19.98
N ASN A 95 6.14 14.96 -19.88
CA ASN A 95 5.63 16.11 -19.13
C ASN A 95 5.04 15.75 -17.76
N PHE A 96 4.75 14.46 -17.51
CA PHE A 96 4.12 14.01 -16.27
C PHE A 96 4.80 12.75 -15.75
N LYS A 97 4.76 12.56 -14.42
CA LYS A 97 5.17 11.30 -13.78
C LYS A 97 4.34 10.16 -14.37
N LEU A 98 5.01 9.04 -14.67
CA LEU A 98 4.35 7.86 -15.22
C LEU A 98 3.52 7.16 -14.16
N PHE A 99 4.13 6.86 -13.02
CA PHE A 99 3.44 6.21 -11.91
C PHE A 99 2.77 7.29 -11.06
N LEU A 100 1.46 7.19 -10.96
CA LEU A 100 0.59 8.05 -10.18
C LEU A 100 -0.08 7.21 -9.09
N TRP A 101 -0.65 7.92 -8.13
CA TRP A 101 -1.42 7.31 -7.05
C TRP A 101 -2.66 6.57 -7.62
N ASP A 102 -3.31 7.07 -8.68
CA ASP A 102 -4.54 6.48 -9.25
C ASP A 102 -4.36 5.51 -10.44
N ASN A 103 -3.12 5.09 -10.76
CA ASN A 103 -2.86 4.34 -11.99
C ASN A 103 -2.03 3.06 -11.83
N TYR A 104 -1.52 2.77 -10.64
CA TYR A 104 -0.58 1.68 -10.41
C TYR A 104 -1.25 0.31 -10.61
N ILE A 105 -2.54 0.17 -10.29
CA ILE A 105 -3.30 -1.07 -10.51
C ILE A 105 -3.45 -1.36 -12.00
N ASP A 106 -3.76 -0.34 -12.81
CA ASP A 106 -3.90 -0.52 -14.25
C ASP A 106 -2.55 -0.81 -14.91
N TYR A 107 -1.47 -0.21 -14.41
CA TYR A 107 -0.13 -0.51 -14.92
C TYR A 107 0.20 -1.98 -14.66
N PHE A 108 -0.09 -2.45 -13.45
CA PHE A 108 0.13 -3.83 -13.06
C PHE A 108 -0.68 -4.80 -13.94
N LYS A 109 -1.96 -4.52 -14.20
CA LYS A 109 -2.81 -5.31 -15.12
C LYS A 109 -2.24 -5.39 -16.53
N GLN A 110 -1.71 -4.29 -17.07
CA GLN A 110 -1.14 -4.28 -18.43
C GLN A 110 0.13 -5.12 -18.53
N LYS A 111 0.88 -5.29 -17.45
CA LYS A 111 2.13 -6.06 -17.43
C LYS A 111 1.93 -7.53 -17.08
N HIS A 112 0.87 -7.89 -16.36
CA HIS A 112 0.65 -9.24 -15.85
C HIS A 112 -0.67 -9.84 -16.36
N LEU A 113 -0.57 -10.72 -17.36
CA LEU A 113 -1.74 -11.32 -18.02
C LEU A 113 -2.54 -12.28 -17.11
N ASN A 114 -1.88 -12.94 -16.16
CA ASN A 114 -2.49 -13.91 -15.24
C ASN A 114 -2.75 -13.28 -13.86
N LEU A 115 -3.40 -12.12 -13.84
CA LEU A 115 -3.71 -11.33 -12.65
C LEU A 115 -5.19 -11.44 -12.26
N GLU A 116 -5.45 -11.82 -11.01
CA GLU A 116 -6.77 -11.74 -10.38
C GLU A 116 -6.76 -10.59 -9.36
N ILE A 117 -7.70 -9.65 -9.47
CA ILE A 117 -7.86 -8.58 -8.48
C ILE A 117 -9.17 -8.77 -7.73
N LYS A 118 -9.06 -9.03 -6.43
CA LYS A 118 -10.15 -8.95 -5.49
C LYS A 118 -10.17 -7.56 -4.87
N ASP A 119 -11.06 -6.72 -5.40
CA ASP A 119 -11.23 -5.36 -4.92
C ASP A 119 -12.29 -5.24 -3.82
N PHE A 120 -11.93 -4.52 -2.75
CA PHE A 120 -12.79 -4.14 -1.63
C PHE A 120 -12.94 -2.62 -1.48
N SER A 121 -12.57 -1.85 -2.51
CA SER A 121 -12.83 -0.41 -2.60
C SER A 121 -14.32 -0.07 -2.43
N SER A 122 -14.61 1.16 -2.01
CA SER A 122 -15.97 1.62 -1.75
C SER A 122 -16.30 2.85 -2.59
N ASP A 123 -16.94 2.65 -3.74
CA ASP A 123 -17.50 3.72 -4.56
C ASP A 123 -18.62 4.48 -3.84
N ASN A 124 -18.29 5.32 -2.85
CA ASN A 124 -19.13 6.27 -2.08
C ASN A 124 -20.54 5.82 -1.59
N LYS A 125 -20.98 4.59 -1.82
CA LYS A 125 -22.37 4.12 -1.64
C LYS A 125 -22.49 2.78 -0.93
N SER A 126 -21.39 2.09 -0.61
CA SER A 126 -21.48 0.82 0.11
C SER A 126 -20.77 0.87 1.46
N VAL A 127 -21.52 0.46 2.48
CA VAL A 127 -21.06 0.19 3.84
C VAL A 127 -19.74 -0.58 3.78
N ARG A 128 -18.68 -0.04 4.38
CA ARG A 128 -17.36 -0.70 4.53
C ARG A 128 -17.55 -2.20 4.79
N LYS A 129 -17.21 -3.06 3.82
CA LYS A 129 -17.55 -4.49 3.79
C LYS A 129 -16.63 -5.32 4.70
N TRP A 130 -16.37 -4.87 5.92
CA TRP A 130 -15.46 -5.52 6.86
C TRP A 130 -15.77 -6.99 7.09
N LYS A 131 -17.06 -7.35 7.22
CA LYS A 131 -17.48 -8.74 7.35
C LYS A 131 -17.11 -9.57 6.11
N THR A 132 -17.22 -8.99 4.93
CA THR A 132 -16.84 -9.64 3.67
C THR A 132 -15.34 -9.76 3.53
N ILE A 133 -14.57 -8.72 3.87
CA ILE A 133 -13.10 -8.74 3.90
C ILE A 133 -12.63 -9.83 4.86
N ILE A 134 -13.11 -9.79 6.10
CA ILE A 134 -12.80 -10.77 7.15
C ILE A 134 -13.13 -12.18 6.68
N LYS A 135 -14.35 -12.41 6.16
CA LYS A 135 -14.77 -13.72 5.65
C LYS A 135 -13.90 -14.16 4.47
N TYR A 136 -13.52 -13.26 3.58
CA TYR A 136 -12.68 -13.59 2.42
C TYR A 136 -11.28 -14.02 2.89
N LEU A 137 -10.67 -13.25 3.79
CA LEU A 137 -9.36 -13.60 4.36
C LEU A 137 -9.39 -14.88 5.20
N ASP A 138 -10.47 -15.14 5.95
CA ASP A 138 -10.63 -16.38 6.73
C ASP A 138 -10.71 -17.63 5.83
N ASN A 139 -11.15 -17.49 4.58
CA ASN A 139 -11.27 -18.59 3.62
C ASN A 139 -10.22 -18.51 2.49
N LEU A 140 -9.20 -17.67 2.63
CA LEU A 140 -8.22 -17.45 1.59
C LEU A 140 -7.32 -18.68 1.43
N VAL A 141 -7.34 -19.27 0.23
CA VAL A 141 -6.42 -20.34 -0.18
C VAL A 141 -5.59 -19.84 -1.36
N VAL A 142 -4.27 -19.90 -1.23
CA VAL A 142 -3.30 -19.53 -2.27
C VAL A 142 -2.62 -20.79 -2.78
N ASN A 143 -2.58 -20.95 -4.10
CA ASN A 143 -1.96 -22.12 -4.73
C ASN A 143 -0.43 -22.09 -4.59
N PRO A 144 0.26 -23.24 -4.78
CA PRO A 144 1.72 -23.31 -4.72
C PRO A 144 2.43 -22.29 -5.63
N ASP A 145 1.89 -22.07 -6.83
CA ASP A 145 2.41 -21.26 -7.93
C ASP A 145 1.83 -19.84 -8.02
N GLU A 146 0.98 -19.45 -7.06
CA GLU A 146 0.34 -18.14 -7.00
C GLU A 146 1.12 -17.18 -6.06
N PHE A 147 1.35 -15.95 -6.52
CA PHE A 147 1.86 -14.84 -5.72
C PHE A 147 0.72 -13.99 -5.18
N LEU A 148 0.66 -13.81 -3.87
CA LEU A 148 -0.37 -13.05 -3.18
C LEU A 148 0.11 -11.64 -2.86
N ILE A 149 -0.69 -10.64 -3.23
CA ILE A 149 -0.50 -9.26 -2.84
C ILE A 149 -1.68 -8.88 -1.95
N ILE A 150 -1.41 -8.35 -0.75
CA ILE A 150 -2.42 -7.71 0.08
C ILE A 150 -2.07 -6.22 0.17
N ASN A 151 -2.86 -5.38 -0.48
CA ASN A 151 -2.69 -3.93 -0.47
C ASN A 151 -3.73 -3.28 0.45
N LEU A 152 -3.26 -2.57 1.47
CA LEU A 152 -4.09 -1.85 2.43
C LEU A 152 -3.82 -0.34 2.26
N ASP A 153 -4.75 0.41 1.69
CA ASP A 153 -4.77 1.87 1.89
C ASP A 153 -5.71 2.20 3.05
N ILE A 154 -5.19 3.00 3.98
CA ILE A 154 -5.92 3.37 5.19
C ILE A 154 -6.33 4.85 5.27
N ASP A 155 -6.11 5.68 4.23
CA ASP A 155 -6.55 7.10 4.19
C ASP A 155 -8.07 7.28 4.37
N ALA A 156 -8.81 6.34 3.80
CA ALA A 156 -10.24 6.14 3.87
C ALA A 156 -10.83 6.29 5.27
N PHE A 157 -10.03 6.00 6.28
CA PHE A 157 -10.46 5.80 7.65
C PHE A 157 -10.30 7.04 8.53
N PHE A 158 -9.62 8.07 8.04
CA PHE A 158 -9.36 9.33 8.75
C PHE A 158 -10.50 10.36 8.71
N THR A 159 -11.70 9.98 8.25
CA THR A 159 -12.85 10.92 8.22
C THR A 159 -13.38 11.18 9.65
N PRO A 160 -13.22 12.39 10.21
CA PRO A 160 -13.49 12.65 11.64
C PRO A 160 -14.97 12.54 12.04
N ASN A 161 -15.90 12.46 11.08
CA ASN A 161 -17.27 12.91 11.30
C ASN A 161 -18.38 11.85 11.23
N LYS A 162 -18.11 10.54 11.02
CA LYS A 162 -19.21 9.58 10.76
C LYS A 162 -19.17 8.21 11.47
N ASN A 163 -18.10 7.86 12.20
CA ASN A 163 -18.10 6.62 13.00
C ASN A 163 -17.27 6.82 14.28
N PRO A 164 -17.64 6.21 15.42
CA PRO A 164 -16.76 6.20 16.58
C PRO A 164 -15.46 5.48 16.20
N LEU A 165 -14.35 6.23 16.23
CA LEU A 165 -12.99 5.82 15.87
C LEU A 165 -12.61 4.42 16.42
N ASN A 166 -13.07 4.07 17.62
CA ASN A 166 -12.81 2.78 18.25
C ASN A 166 -13.40 1.58 17.47
N LYS A 167 -14.62 1.69 16.91
CA LYS A 167 -15.22 0.62 16.10
C LYS A 167 -14.46 0.35 14.81
N TRP A 168 -13.65 1.31 14.35
CA TRP A 168 -12.81 1.13 13.18
C TRP A 168 -11.52 0.39 13.54
N LEU A 169 -10.83 0.81 14.60
CA LEU A 169 -9.60 0.16 15.06
C LEU A 169 -9.82 -1.32 15.37
N ASP A 170 -10.95 -1.68 16.00
CA ASP A 170 -11.27 -3.08 16.28
C ASP A 170 -11.38 -3.90 14.98
N LYS A 171 -12.00 -3.34 13.95
CA LYS A 171 -12.17 -4.01 12.65
C LYS A 171 -10.86 -4.09 11.88
N MET A 172 -10.05 -3.03 11.94
CA MET A 172 -8.71 -3.04 11.36
C MET A 172 -7.82 -4.07 12.05
N SER A 173 -7.88 -4.15 13.39
CA SER A 173 -7.17 -5.17 14.18
C SER A 173 -7.52 -6.58 13.71
N LEU A 174 -8.82 -6.83 13.46
CA LEU A 174 -9.27 -8.12 12.95
C LEU A 174 -8.71 -8.42 11.55
N VAL A 175 -8.64 -7.43 10.66
CA VAL A 175 -8.04 -7.57 9.32
C VAL A 175 -6.54 -7.83 9.44
N LEU A 176 -5.80 -7.00 10.19
CA LEU A 176 -4.35 -7.14 10.40
C LEU A 176 -3.99 -8.50 11.00
N TRP A 177 -4.79 -9.01 11.93
CA TRP A 177 -4.59 -10.36 12.48
C TRP A 177 -4.69 -11.46 11.41
N ARG A 178 -5.62 -11.35 10.44
CA ARG A 178 -5.69 -12.28 9.30
C ARG A 178 -4.55 -12.08 8.31
N VAL A 179 -4.14 -10.84 8.07
CA VAL A 179 -2.97 -10.53 7.26
C VAL A 179 -1.71 -11.16 7.88
N LYS A 180 -1.52 -11.05 9.20
CA LYS A 180 -0.44 -11.73 9.93
C LYS A 180 -0.48 -13.25 9.79
N LYS A 181 -1.67 -13.86 9.81
CA LYS A 181 -1.82 -15.29 9.51
C LYS A 181 -1.38 -15.63 8.08
N CYS A 182 -1.81 -14.84 7.10
CA CYS A 182 -1.42 -15.02 5.70
C CYS A 182 0.10 -14.89 5.53
N LEU A 183 0.73 -13.90 6.17
CA LEU A 183 2.18 -13.73 6.19
C LEU A 183 2.91 -14.98 6.71
N ARG A 184 2.45 -15.54 7.84
CA ARG A 184 3.03 -16.77 8.41
C ARG A 184 2.84 -17.99 7.51
N GLN A 185 1.68 -18.08 6.85
CA GLN A 185 1.30 -19.22 6.02
C GLN A 185 2.00 -19.22 4.65
N TYR A 186 2.11 -18.06 4.00
CA TYR A 186 2.54 -17.95 2.60
C TYR A 186 3.97 -17.42 2.43
N GLN A 187 4.55 -16.81 3.47
CA GLN A 187 5.97 -16.43 3.56
C GLN A 187 6.48 -15.69 2.31
N SER A 188 7.39 -16.27 1.54
CA SER A 188 8.01 -15.62 0.36
C SER A 188 7.04 -15.39 -0.80
N LYS A 189 5.84 -15.98 -0.77
CA LYS A 189 4.83 -15.88 -1.83
C LYS A 189 3.78 -14.81 -1.57
N ILE A 190 3.97 -14.01 -0.54
CA ILE A 190 3.07 -12.91 -0.19
C ILE A 190 3.86 -11.62 -0.10
N VAL A 191 3.25 -10.51 -0.49
CA VAL A 191 3.69 -9.16 -0.11
C VAL A 191 2.52 -8.39 0.46
N VAL A 192 2.78 -7.65 1.53
CA VAL A 192 1.80 -6.77 2.18
C VAL A 192 2.28 -5.34 2.05
N THR A 193 1.48 -4.49 1.44
CA THR A 193 1.71 -3.04 1.36
C THR A 193 0.66 -2.31 2.19
N ILE A 194 1.10 -1.34 2.99
CA ILE A 194 0.24 -0.50 3.83
C ILE A 194 0.55 0.96 3.56
N ALA A 195 -0.39 1.68 2.97
CA ALA A 195 -0.29 3.11 2.70
C ALA A 195 -1.13 3.92 3.71
N PHE A 196 -0.52 4.90 4.37
CA PHE A 196 -1.24 5.78 5.28
C PHE A 196 -1.97 6.93 4.58
N SER A 197 -1.44 7.37 3.44
CA SER A 197 -1.94 8.46 2.61
C SER A 197 -2.34 9.71 3.43
N PRO A 198 -1.46 10.22 4.32
CA PRO A 198 -1.80 11.27 5.29
C PRO A 198 -2.13 12.62 4.63
N THR A 199 -1.62 12.88 3.42
CA THR A 199 -1.94 14.06 2.61
C THR A 199 -3.38 14.07 2.12
N CYS A 200 -4.03 12.91 2.04
CA CYS A 200 -5.45 12.77 1.72
C CYS A 200 -6.36 13.01 2.94
N CYS A 201 -5.76 13.19 4.12
CA CYS A 201 -6.43 13.45 5.38
C CYS A 201 -6.30 14.96 5.70
N TYR A 202 -7.34 15.61 6.24
CA TYR A 202 -7.33 17.06 6.51
C TYR A 202 -7.37 17.38 8.04
N GLY A 203 -6.48 18.25 8.53
CA GLY A 203 -6.50 18.88 9.87
C GLY A 203 -5.49 18.38 10.93
N GLU A 204 -5.32 19.13 12.03
CA GLU A 204 -4.36 18.83 13.13
C GLU A 204 -4.60 17.47 13.84
N LYS A 205 -5.79 16.88 13.70
CA LYS A 205 -6.12 15.58 14.28
C LYS A 205 -5.51 14.39 13.53
N ILE A 206 -4.93 14.61 12.35
CA ILE A 206 -4.29 13.56 11.53
C ILE A 206 -3.13 12.92 12.29
N LEU A 207 -2.29 13.71 12.95
CA LEU A 207 -1.06 13.20 13.55
C LEU A 207 -1.32 12.20 14.69
N ASN A 208 -2.27 12.54 15.56
CA ASN A 208 -2.67 11.66 16.65
C ASN A 208 -3.40 10.41 16.14
N GLY A 209 -4.12 10.52 15.02
CA GLY A 209 -4.57 9.36 14.25
C GLY A 209 -3.36 8.54 13.84
N LEU A 210 -2.54 9.08 12.93
CA LEU A 210 -1.43 8.38 12.28
C LEU A 210 -0.57 7.62 13.27
N VAL A 211 -0.15 8.24 14.37
CA VAL A 211 0.64 7.57 15.43
C VAL A 211 -0.12 6.40 16.07
N ARG A 212 -1.43 6.54 16.30
CA ARG A 212 -2.27 5.47 16.83
C ARG A 212 -2.41 4.31 15.83
N GLU A 213 -2.57 4.59 14.55
CA GLU A 213 -2.63 3.56 13.51
C GLU A 213 -1.29 2.86 13.31
N MET A 214 -0.19 3.59 13.32
CA MET A 214 1.15 3.01 13.27
C MET A 214 1.36 2.04 14.44
N LYS A 215 1.02 2.46 15.67
CA LYS A 215 1.07 1.59 16.85
C LYS A 215 0.16 0.37 16.72
N LEU A 216 -1.00 0.52 16.09
CA LEU A 216 -1.90 -0.59 15.81
C LEU A 216 -1.24 -1.60 14.87
N ILE A 217 -0.67 -1.12 13.76
CA ILE A 217 0.02 -1.94 12.76
C ILE A 217 1.23 -2.64 13.39
N GLU A 218 2.08 -1.91 14.13
CA GLU A 218 3.22 -2.49 14.87
C GLU A 218 2.78 -3.61 15.79
N ARG A 219 1.76 -3.36 16.62
CA ARG A 219 1.23 -4.35 17.56
C ARG A 219 0.65 -5.58 16.86
N ASP A 220 -0.20 -5.38 15.86
CA ASP A 220 -0.99 -6.48 15.29
C ASP A 220 -0.24 -7.28 14.23
N LEU A 221 0.74 -6.66 13.56
CA LEU A 221 1.66 -7.37 12.68
C LEU A 221 2.93 -7.84 13.39
N ASP A 222 3.21 -7.35 14.60
CA ASP A 222 4.39 -7.68 15.41
C ASP A 222 5.69 -7.30 14.69
N ILE A 223 5.69 -6.02 14.29
CA ILE A 223 6.80 -5.33 13.63
C ILE A 223 7.18 -4.10 14.45
N ASP A 224 8.45 -3.70 14.37
CA ASP A 224 8.93 -2.46 14.97
C ASP A 224 9.40 -1.50 13.89
N MET A 225 8.56 -0.54 13.55
CA MET A 225 8.88 0.40 12.49
C MET A 225 9.78 1.53 12.99
N ASN A 226 9.86 1.75 14.32
CA ASN A 226 10.54 2.87 14.96
C ASN A 226 10.18 4.26 14.36
N LEU A 227 9.10 4.35 13.58
CA LEU A 227 8.83 5.46 12.66
C LEU A 227 8.59 6.78 13.38
N TRP A 228 8.19 6.77 14.65
CA TRP A 228 8.12 7.97 15.50
C TRP A 228 9.42 8.79 15.44
N LYS A 229 10.59 8.14 15.39
CA LYS A 229 11.89 8.83 15.33
C LYS A 229 12.10 9.56 14.01
N CYS A 230 11.58 9.02 12.91
CA CYS A 230 11.65 9.61 11.57
C CYS A 230 10.59 10.67 11.35
N LEU A 231 9.44 10.51 12.00
CA LEU A 231 8.35 11.46 11.97
C LEU A 231 8.66 12.69 12.82
N ALA A 232 9.24 12.53 14.02
CA ALA A 232 9.48 13.60 15.00
C ALA A 232 10.09 14.92 14.46
N PRO A 233 11.05 14.94 13.52
CA PRO A 233 11.60 16.18 12.96
C PRO A 233 10.59 17.01 12.16
N PHE A 234 9.51 16.41 11.67
CA PHE A 234 8.49 17.06 10.84
C PHE A 234 7.30 17.59 11.66
N TYR A 235 7.37 17.46 12.99
CA TYR A 235 6.30 17.82 13.93
C TYR A 235 6.78 18.77 15.04
N LYS A 236 7.78 19.62 14.76
CA LYS A 236 8.19 20.76 15.60
C LYS A 236 7.64 22.07 15.07
#